data_AF-A0A8A2VHZ5-F1
#
_entry.id   AF-A0A8A2VHZ5-F1
#
_cell.length_a   1.000
_cell.length_b   1.000
_cell.length_c   1.000
_cell.angle_alpha   90.00
_cell.angle_beta   90.00
_cell.angle_gamma   90.00
#
_symmetry.space_group_name_H-M   'P 1'
#
loop_
_entity.id
_entity.type
_entity.pdbx_description
1 polymer ?
#
loop_
_entity_poly.entity_id
_entity_poly.type
_entity_poly.pdbx_seq_one_letter_code
_entity_poly.pdbx_strand_id
1 'polypeptide(L)'
;MNRRGFLATVPSLLLAGCAARLGIADRVEVAEKAIRLYPRGDDEPADVAVRRYDPADGPFYLELHDDLEIDPDEPLVISDSLAEKLEAHFEGVEYRISVCEPGSDDCRLTTVARLDFNEVEVGDIIDLVSRSSGARLVEVHERRADRD
;
A
#
# COMPACT_ATOMS: atom_id res chain seq x y z
N MET A 1 54.24 -39.03 15.93
CA MET A 1 53.29 -38.73 14.84
C MET A 1 52.04 -38.09 15.43
N ASN A 2 51.79 -36.83 15.03
CA ASN A 2 50.53 -36.11 14.86
C ASN A 2 49.34 -36.41 15.80
N ARG A 3 48.91 -35.40 16.57
CA ARG A 3 47.76 -34.54 16.19
C ARG A 3 47.57 -33.38 17.17
N ARG A 4 47.58 -32.16 16.62
CA ARG A 4 47.13 -30.92 17.26
C ARG A 4 45.59 -30.91 17.29
N GLY A 5 45.01 -30.50 18.41
CA GLY A 5 43.59 -30.15 18.52
C GLY A 5 43.47 -28.71 19.02
N PHE A 6 43.32 -27.77 18.09
CA PHE A 6 42.94 -26.39 18.37
C PHE A 6 41.44 -26.38 18.67
N LEU A 7 41.05 -26.12 19.92
CA LEU A 7 39.67 -25.78 20.25
C LEU A 7 39.48 -24.29 20.00
N ALA A 8 38.94 -23.97 18.82
CA ALA A 8 38.41 -22.65 18.53
C ALA A 8 37.11 -22.47 19.30
N THR A 9 37.14 -21.67 20.36
CA THR A 9 35.94 -21.15 21.01
C THR A 9 35.28 -20.17 20.04
N VAL A 10 34.20 -20.60 19.40
CA VAL A 10 33.34 -19.71 18.59
C VAL A 10 32.69 -18.71 19.55
N PRO A 11 32.88 -17.40 19.38
CA PRO A 11 32.15 -16.43 20.17
C PRO A 11 30.67 -16.51 19.77
N SER A 12 29.82 -16.74 20.76
CA SER A 12 28.37 -16.70 20.65
C SER A 12 27.94 -15.36 20.04
N LEU A 13 27.64 -15.39 18.74
CA LEU A 13 27.16 -14.24 17.99
C LEU A 13 25.83 -13.79 18.59
N LEU A 14 25.87 -12.62 19.22
CA LEU A 14 24.74 -11.76 19.54
C LEU A 14 23.98 -11.41 18.25
N LEU A 15 23.16 -12.36 17.75
CA LEU A 15 22.34 -12.20 16.55
C LEU A 15 20.87 -11.92 16.89
N ALA A 16 20.57 -11.39 18.07
CA ALA A 16 19.20 -11.03 18.44
C ALA A 16 18.81 -9.58 18.06
N GLY A 17 19.75 -8.75 17.59
CA GLY A 17 19.53 -7.31 17.41
C GLY A 17 19.48 -6.78 15.98
N CYS A 18 19.85 -7.58 14.97
CA CYS A 18 19.98 -7.08 13.59
C CYS A 18 18.84 -7.52 12.64
N ALA A 19 17.94 -8.41 13.06
CA ALA A 19 16.87 -8.92 12.20
C ALA A 19 15.75 -7.89 11.98
N ALA A 20 15.51 -6.98 12.93
CA ALA A 20 14.40 -6.01 12.85
C ALA A 20 14.62 -4.84 11.85
N ARG A 21 15.76 -4.80 11.12
CA ARG A 21 16.05 -3.76 10.12
C ARG A 21 15.96 -4.24 8.67
N LEU A 22 15.75 -5.54 8.46
CA LEU A 22 15.31 -6.05 7.18
C LEU A 22 13.79 -5.98 7.24
N GLY A 23 13.19 -4.93 6.66
CA GLY A 23 11.74 -4.81 6.58
C GLY A 23 11.18 -6.05 5.90
N ILE A 24 10.59 -6.94 6.70
CA ILE A 24 9.89 -8.11 6.19
C ILE A 24 8.73 -7.54 5.39
N ALA A 25 8.71 -7.85 4.09
CA ALA A 25 7.56 -7.51 3.26
C ALA A 25 6.42 -8.43 3.67
N ASP A 26 5.29 -7.83 4.02
CA ASP A 26 4.07 -8.57 4.29
C ASP A 26 3.36 -8.80 2.96
N ARG A 27 2.97 -10.05 2.71
CA ARG A 27 2.11 -10.40 1.59
C ARG A 27 0.67 -10.12 1.97
N VAL A 28 0.02 -9.22 1.25
CA VAL A 28 -1.31 -8.71 1.59
C VAL A 28 -2.16 -8.52 0.34
N GLU A 29 -3.48 -8.61 0.50
CA GLU A 29 -4.45 -8.29 -0.54
C GLU A 29 -4.91 -6.83 -0.41
N VAL A 30 -4.99 -6.12 -1.54
CA VAL A 30 -5.48 -4.73 -1.58
C VAL A 30 -7.01 -4.73 -1.58
N ALA A 31 -7.63 -4.43 -0.44
CA ALA A 31 -9.09 -4.44 -0.32
C ALA A 31 -9.73 -3.10 -0.74
N GLU A 32 -9.02 -1.99 -0.55
CA GLU A 32 -9.54 -0.64 -0.84
C GLU A 32 -8.41 0.29 -1.30
N LYS A 33 -8.73 1.18 -2.23
CA LYS A 33 -7.94 2.36 -2.59
C LYS A 33 -8.76 3.61 -2.28
N ALA A 34 -8.17 4.57 -1.59
CA ALA A 34 -8.82 5.83 -1.27
C ALA A 34 -7.91 7.05 -1.51
N ILE A 35 -8.50 8.16 -1.97
CA ILE A 35 -7.84 9.47 -2.00
C ILE A 35 -8.44 10.31 -0.88
N ARG A 36 -7.58 10.78 0.04
CA ARG A 36 -7.97 11.72 1.08
C ARG A 36 -7.42 13.11 0.79
N LEU A 37 -8.27 14.11 0.86
CA LEU A 37 -7.90 15.51 0.67
C LEU A 37 -7.94 16.26 1.98
N TYR A 38 -6.98 17.17 2.15
CA TYR A 38 -6.86 18.08 3.29
C TYR A 38 -7.11 19.51 2.78
N PRO A 39 -8.29 20.09 3.07
CA PRO A 39 -8.63 21.45 2.62
C PRO A 39 -7.67 22.50 3.16
N ARG A 40 -7.52 23.61 2.43
CA ARG A 40 -6.82 24.80 2.95
C ARG A 40 -7.76 25.59 3.84
N GLY A 41 -7.70 25.38 5.15
CA GLY A 41 -8.54 26.09 6.12
C GLY A 41 -8.92 25.22 7.30
N ASP A 42 -10.07 25.53 7.89
CA ASP A 42 -10.59 24.83 9.07
C ASP A 42 -11.55 23.67 8.71
N ASP A 43 -11.72 23.37 7.42
CA ASP A 43 -12.56 22.26 6.96
C ASP A 43 -11.90 20.90 7.24
N GLU A 44 -12.71 19.90 7.56
CA GLU A 44 -12.22 18.56 7.90
C GLU A 44 -11.70 17.80 6.66
N PRO A 45 -10.65 16.97 6.79
CA PRO A 45 -10.18 16.14 5.70
C PRO A 45 -11.19 15.06 5.30
N ALA A 46 -11.44 14.91 4.01
CA ALA A 46 -12.45 13.99 3.46
C ALA A 46 -11.83 13.02 2.44
N ASP A 47 -12.35 11.80 2.41
CA ASP A 47 -12.08 10.86 1.32
C ASP A 47 -12.97 11.26 0.13
N VAL A 48 -12.40 11.38 -1.06
CA VAL A 48 -13.11 11.91 -2.26
C VAL A 48 -13.22 10.89 -3.39
N ALA A 49 -12.45 9.81 -3.29
CA ALA A 49 -12.60 8.64 -4.11
C ALA A 49 -12.28 7.42 -3.24
N VAL A 50 -13.15 6.43 -3.24
CA VAL A 50 -12.99 5.18 -2.52
C VAL A 50 -13.40 4.06 -3.46
N ARG A 51 -12.42 3.29 -3.92
CA ARG A 51 -12.61 2.10 -4.75
C ARG A 51 -12.41 0.86 -3.89
N ARG A 52 -13.34 -0.09 -3.97
CA ARG A 52 -13.32 -1.36 -3.23
C ARG A 52 -13.47 -2.53 -4.18
N TYR A 53 -13.20 -3.73 -3.66
CA TYR A 53 -13.44 -4.97 -4.35
C TYR A 53 -14.54 -5.79 -3.67
N ASP A 54 -15.55 -6.19 -4.44
CA ASP A 54 -16.53 -7.21 -4.05
C ASP A 54 -16.22 -8.52 -4.81
N PRO A 55 -16.06 -9.67 -4.15
CA PRO A 55 -15.79 -10.94 -4.83
C PRO A 55 -16.86 -11.41 -5.82
N ALA A 56 -18.12 -11.01 -5.63
CA ALA A 56 -19.23 -11.37 -6.49
C ALA A 56 -19.42 -10.38 -7.65
N ASP A 57 -19.28 -9.08 -7.38
CA ASP A 57 -19.62 -8.02 -8.33
C ASP A 57 -18.40 -7.32 -8.97
N GLY A 58 -17.19 -7.59 -8.48
CA GLY A 58 -15.96 -6.99 -8.98
C GLY A 58 -15.58 -5.67 -8.30
N PRO A 59 -14.66 -4.90 -8.88
CA PRO A 59 -14.28 -3.59 -8.36
C PRO A 59 -15.40 -2.56 -8.54
N PHE A 60 -15.65 -1.75 -7.52
CA PHE A 60 -16.66 -0.68 -7.57
C PHE A 60 -16.22 0.56 -6.78
N TYR A 61 -16.76 1.72 -7.14
CA TYR A 61 -16.60 2.93 -6.35
C TYR A 61 -17.69 3.01 -5.27
N LEU A 62 -17.27 3.08 -4.01
CA LEU A 62 -18.15 3.43 -2.89
C LEU A 62 -18.40 4.94 -2.86
N GLU A 63 -17.36 5.71 -3.18
CA GLU A 63 -17.39 7.17 -3.25
C GLU A 63 -16.53 7.61 -4.44
N LEU A 64 -17.04 8.57 -5.21
CA LEU A 64 -16.30 9.21 -6.29
C LEU A 64 -16.85 10.62 -6.48
N HIS A 65 -16.06 11.62 -6.13
CA HIS A 65 -16.45 13.02 -6.28
C HIS A 65 -16.34 13.43 -7.75
N ASP A 66 -17.40 14.04 -8.29
CA ASP A 66 -17.52 14.40 -9.72
C ASP A 66 -16.36 15.26 -10.25
N ASP A 67 -15.76 16.07 -9.36
CA ASP A 67 -14.67 16.97 -9.69
C ASP A 67 -13.32 16.28 -9.98
N LEU A 68 -13.18 14.98 -9.67
CA LEU A 68 -11.91 14.25 -9.86
C LEU A 68 -11.60 13.89 -11.32
N GLU A 69 -12.56 14.04 -12.24
CA GLU A 69 -12.40 13.68 -13.66
C GLU A 69 -11.89 12.23 -13.85
N ILE A 70 -12.36 11.31 -13.02
CA ILE A 70 -12.04 9.87 -13.07
C ILE A 70 -13.26 9.13 -13.60
N ASP A 71 -13.05 8.21 -14.55
CA ASP A 71 -14.12 7.36 -15.08
C ASP A 71 -14.51 6.30 -14.03
N PRO A 72 -15.80 6.18 -13.65
CA PRO A 72 -16.26 5.21 -12.67
C PRO A 72 -16.02 3.75 -13.09
N ASP A 73 -15.93 3.48 -14.39
CA ASP A 73 -15.69 2.14 -14.92
C ASP A 73 -14.18 1.84 -15.03
N GLU A 74 -13.31 2.84 -14.87
CA GLU A 74 -11.86 2.68 -14.95
C GLU A 74 -11.17 2.50 -13.58
N PRO A 75 -9.99 1.86 -13.56
CA PRO A 75 -9.10 1.79 -12.40
C PRO A 75 -8.82 3.16 -11.77
N LEU A 76 -8.64 3.20 -10.44
CA LEU A 76 -8.37 4.44 -9.72
C LEU A 76 -6.90 4.84 -9.89
N VAL A 77 -6.61 5.59 -10.95
CA VAL A 77 -5.25 6.03 -11.32
C VAL A 77 -5.15 7.55 -11.29
N ILE A 78 -4.14 8.07 -10.60
CA ILE A 78 -3.90 9.50 -10.44
C ILE A 78 -2.88 9.97 -11.47
N SER A 79 -3.38 10.56 -12.55
CA SER A 79 -2.55 11.21 -13.57
C SER A 79 -1.73 12.36 -12.99
N ASP A 80 -0.63 12.74 -13.65
CA ASP A 80 0.19 13.88 -13.22
C ASP A 80 -0.62 15.18 -13.21
N SER A 81 -1.49 15.39 -14.21
CA SER A 81 -2.34 16.58 -14.29
C SER A 81 -3.38 16.63 -13.17
N LEU A 82 -3.97 15.49 -12.78
CA LEU A 82 -4.88 15.44 -11.64
C LEU A 82 -4.13 15.69 -10.33
N ALA A 83 -2.95 15.08 -10.15
CA ALA A 83 -2.12 15.32 -8.98
C ALA A 83 -1.76 16.80 -8.82
N GLU A 84 -1.29 17.45 -9.89
CA GLU A 84 -0.96 18.88 -9.90
C GLU A 84 -2.18 19.75 -9.54
N LYS A 85 -3.36 19.42 -10.08
CA LYS A 85 -4.61 20.12 -9.71
C LYS A 85 -4.91 19.97 -8.22
N LEU A 86 -4.88 18.74 -7.70
CA LEU A 86 -5.17 18.48 -6.29
C LEU A 86 -4.17 19.20 -5.37
N GLU A 87 -2.87 19.12 -5.65
CA GLU A 87 -1.83 19.80 -4.88
C GLU A 87 -1.96 21.34 -4.97
N ALA A 88 -2.45 21.88 -6.09
CA ALA A 88 -2.69 23.30 -6.25
C ALA A 88 -3.88 23.82 -5.42
N HIS A 89 -4.89 22.98 -5.17
CA HIS A 89 -6.14 23.36 -4.49
C HIS A 89 -6.18 22.99 -3.00
N PHE A 90 -5.49 21.92 -2.60
CA PHE A 90 -5.52 21.38 -1.25
C PHE A 90 -4.21 21.67 -0.49
N GLU A 91 -4.23 21.56 0.83
CA GLU A 91 -3.04 21.63 1.68
C GLU A 91 -2.26 20.32 1.64
N GLY A 92 -2.99 19.21 1.54
CA GLY A 92 -2.41 17.87 1.48
C GLY A 92 -3.30 16.91 0.69
N VAL A 93 -2.65 15.92 0.10
CA VAL A 93 -3.27 14.81 -0.63
C VAL A 93 -2.64 13.54 -0.12
N GLU A 94 -3.44 12.61 0.38
CA GLU A 94 -2.98 11.28 0.77
C GLU A 94 -3.57 10.22 -0.14
N TYR A 95 -2.70 9.33 -0.62
CA TYR A 95 -3.09 8.13 -1.35
C TYR A 95 -3.03 6.96 -0.39
N ARG A 96 -4.18 6.34 -0.13
CA ARG A 96 -4.34 5.35 0.94
C ARG A 96 -4.78 4.02 0.36
N ILE A 97 -4.25 2.95 0.92
CA ILE A 97 -4.70 1.60 0.62
C ILE A 97 -5.07 0.88 1.91
N SER A 98 -6.20 0.18 1.89
CA SER A 98 -6.52 -0.83 2.90
C SER A 98 -6.00 -2.16 2.42
N VAL A 99 -5.20 -2.82 3.25
CA VAL A 99 -4.60 -4.11 2.94
C VAL A 99 -4.96 -5.13 4.01
N CYS A 100 -5.35 -6.33 3.60
CA CYS A 100 -5.75 -7.41 4.49
C CYS A 100 -4.80 -8.60 4.33
N GLU A 101 -4.67 -9.42 5.36
CA GLU A 101 -4.04 -10.73 5.18
C GLU A 101 -4.89 -11.56 4.20
N PRO A 102 -4.30 -12.26 3.20
CA PRO A 102 -5.08 -12.99 2.21
C PRO A 102 -6.02 -14.01 2.87
N GLY A 103 -7.32 -13.91 2.56
CA GLY A 103 -8.35 -14.76 3.16
C GLY A 103 -8.77 -14.38 4.59
N SER A 104 -8.40 -13.18 5.05
CA SER A 104 -8.78 -12.59 6.33
C SER A 104 -9.52 -11.27 6.15
N ASP A 105 -10.37 -10.94 7.12
CA ASP A 105 -11.03 -9.63 7.23
C ASP A 105 -10.23 -8.65 8.11
N ASP A 106 -9.03 -9.05 8.58
CA ASP A 106 -8.14 -8.18 9.35
C ASP A 106 -7.38 -7.25 8.41
N CYS A 107 -7.95 -6.07 8.22
CA CYS A 107 -7.44 -5.07 7.30
C CYS A 107 -6.83 -3.89 8.06
N ARG A 108 -5.72 -3.38 7.52
CA ARG A 108 -5.04 -2.18 8.02
C ARG A 108 -4.95 -1.14 6.91
N LEU A 109 -5.15 0.11 7.29
CA LEU A 109 -5.11 1.25 6.39
C LEU A 109 -3.72 1.91 6.46
N THR A 110 -3.13 2.19 5.30
CA THR A 110 -1.82 2.83 5.20
C THR A 110 -1.76 3.81 4.06
N THR A 111 -0.94 4.86 4.21
CA THR A 111 -0.63 5.81 3.16
C THR A 111 0.55 5.30 2.33
N VAL A 112 0.50 5.51 1.02
CA VAL A 112 1.52 5.12 0.04
C VAL A 112 1.86 6.30 -0.88
N ALA A 113 2.99 6.21 -1.59
CA ALA A 113 3.31 7.19 -2.62
C ALA A 113 2.36 7.05 -3.82
N ARG A 114 2.15 8.14 -4.58
CA ARG A 114 1.28 8.13 -5.77
C ARG A 114 1.66 7.06 -6.79
N LEU A 115 2.96 6.86 -7.01
CA LEU A 115 3.46 5.86 -7.95
C LEU A 115 3.05 4.45 -7.52
N ASP A 116 3.33 4.08 -6.27
CA ASP A 116 2.94 2.80 -5.68
C ASP A 116 1.40 2.62 -5.70
N PHE A 117 0.64 3.69 -5.42
CA PHE A 117 -0.82 3.69 -5.47
C PHE A 117 -1.36 3.40 -6.88
N ASN A 118 -0.77 4.01 -7.91
CA ASN A 118 -1.14 3.80 -9.30
C ASN A 118 -0.68 2.44 -9.84
N GLU A 119 0.33 1.82 -9.21
CA GLU A 119 0.86 0.53 -9.64
C GLU A 119 -0.04 -0.64 -9.22
N VAL A 120 -0.86 -0.49 -8.17
CA VAL A 120 -1.71 -1.55 -7.61
C VAL A 120 -3.19 -1.30 -7.89
N GLU A 121 -3.96 -2.36 -7.99
CA GLU A 121 -5.42 -2.32 -8.06
C GLU A 121 -6.09 -3.09 -6.91
N VAL A 122 -7.37 -2.78 -6.67
CA VAL A 122 -8.16 -3.52 -5.68
C VAL A 122 -8.30 -4.99 -6.11
N GLY A 123 -8.06 -5.91 -5.18
CA GLY A 123 -7.97 -7.35 -5.40
C GLY A 123 -6.58 -7.87 -5.80
N ASP A 124 -5.59 -7.00 -6.00
CA ASP A 124 -4.19 -7.43 -6.21
C ASP A 124 -3.61 -8.00 -4.90
N ILE A 125 -2.73 -9.00 -5.03
CA ILE A 125 -1.89 -9.49 -3.93
C ILE A 125 -0.49 -8.88 -4.11
N ILE A 126 -0.05 -8.15 -3.09
CA ILE A 126 1.18 -7.36 -3.12
C ILE A 126 2.10 -7.70 -1.95
N ASP A 127 3.39 -7.50 -2.14
CA ASP A 127 4.38 -7.53 -1.07
C ASP A 127 4.67 -6.08 -0.63
N LEU A 128 4.33 -5.75 0.62
CA LEU A 128 4.33 -4.38 1.16
C LEU A 128 5.25 -4.27 2.37
N VAL A 129 6.07 -3.21 2.44
CA VAL A 129 6.86 -2.88 3.63
C VAL A 129 6.26 -1.68 4.33
N SER A 130 5.73 -1.90 5.53
CA SER A 130 5.20 -0.83 6.40
C SER A 130 6.32 -0.12 7.17
N ARG A 131 6.23 1.21 7.27
CA ARG A 131 7.15 2.08 8.03
C ARG A 131 6.34 3.14 8.78
N SER A 132 7.00 3.85 9.71
CA SER A 132 6.35 4.92 10.47
C SER A 132 5.86 6.09 9.61
N SER A 133 6.42 6.28 8.41
CA SER A 133 6.05 7.35 7.47
C SER A 133 5.06 6.89 6.39
N GLY A 134 4.49 5.69 6.51
CA GLY A 134 3.64 5.06 5.48
C GLY A 134 4.19 3.72 5.01
N ALA A 135 3.62 3.19 3.94
CA ALA A 135 4.04 1.93 3.35
C ALA A 135 4.68 2.14 1.97
N ARG A 136 5.49 1.16 1.58
CA ARG A 136 6.13 1.11 0.27
C ARG A 136 5.84 -0.23 -0.40
N LEU A 137 5.42 -0.17 -1.66
CA LEU A 137 5.29 -1.34 -2.51
C LEU A 137 6.68 -1.91 -2.82
N VAL A 138 6.84 -3.22 -2.64
CA VAL A 138 8.03 -3.94 -3.08
C VAL A 138 7.78 -4.58 -4.44
N GLU A 139 6.67 -5.30 -4.55
CA GLU A 139 6.31 -6.08 -5.74
C GLU A 139 4.80 -6.33 -5.77
N VAL A 140 4.22 -6.34 -6.97
CA VAL A 140 2.88 -6.90 -7.19
C VAL A 140 3.05 -8.40 -7.48
N HIS A 141 2.67 -9.25 -6.53
CA HIS A 141 2.88 -10.68 -6.63
C HIS A 141 1.87 -11.34 -7.58
N GLU A 142 0.60 -10.97 -7.43
CA GLU A 142 -0.48 -11.46 -8.28
C GLU A 142 -1.37 -10.28 -8.68
N ARG A 143 -1.48 -10.08 -9.98
CA ARG A 143 -2.45 -9.16 -10.56
C ARG A 143 -3.80 -9.84 -10.59
N ARG A 144 -4.84 -9.13 -10.18
CA ARG A 144 -6.22 -9.60 -10.36
C ARG A 144 -6.51 -9.97 -11.81
N ALA A 145 -6.12 -9.11 -12.76
CA ALA A 145 -6.43 -9.27 -14.18
C ALA A 145 -5.90 -10.58 -14.79
N ASP A 146 -4.94 -11.24 -14.14
CA ASP A 146 -4.36 -12.51 -14.58
C ASP A 146 -5.06 -13.74 -13.97
N ARG A 147 -6.00 -13.56 -13.04
CA ARG A 147 -6.74 -14.63 -12.35
C ARG A 147 -8.12 -14.93 -12.96
N ASP A 148 -8.70 -13.97 -13.68
CA ASP A 148 -9.99 -14.07 -14.39
C ASP A 148 -9.79 -14.45 -15.87
#